data_AF-A0A853ERC8-F1
#
_entry.id   AF-A0A853ERC8-F1
#
_cell.length_a   1.000
_cell.length_b   1.000
_cell.length_c   1.000
_cell.angle_alpha   90.00
_cell.angle_beta   90.00
_cell.angle_gamma   90.00
#
_symmetry.space_group_name_H-M   'P 1'
#
loop_
_entity.id
_entity.type
_entity.pdbx_description
1 polymer ?
#
loop_
_entity_poly.entity_id
_entity_poly.type
_entity_poly.pdbx_seq_one_letter_code
_entity_poly.pdbx_strand_id
1 'polypeptide(L)'
;MTIDDGTSPEVVDAYLDFARDSGVRLTFFINSIYPSWTQSRDKLAPMVDSGQIQLANHTHSHADLTSLSTTGIIEELSQCESFLNTTYGVTGMPFVRPPYGHRNEATDAACAQAGYSTSVMWYGSLGDSGLLAPEVLLGEAEKWLQAQHIVLGHANAPTVTQLYGQIIEILRSRSLLTATLDDIYLGPDHDRRV
;
A
#
# COMPACT_ATOMS: atom_id res chain seq x y z
N MET A 1 1.40 -3.86 7.82
CA MET A 1 0.87 -4.54 6.61
C MET A 1 0.81 -3.52 5.50
N THR A 2 1.02 -3.93 4.25
CA THR A 2 1.00 -3.03 3.09
C THR A 2 -0.02 -3.52 2.08
N ILE A 3 -0.80 -2.62 1.52
CA ILE A 3 -1.88 -2.96 0.60
C ILE A 3 -1.68 -2.22 -0.72
N ASP A 4 -1.72 -2.96 -1.83
CA ASP A 4 -1.48 -2.43 -3.17
C ASP A 4 -2.78 -2.13 -3.93
N ASP A 5 -2.61 -1.38 -5.02
CA ASP A 5 -3.55 -1.11 -6.10
C ASP A 5 -4.70 -0.14 -5.80
N GLY A 6 -5.86 -0.69 -5.38
CA GLY A 6 -7.12 0.03 -5.22
C GLY A 6 -8.10 -0.11 -6.39
N THR A 7 -8.14 -1.25 -7.08
CA THR A 7 -9.08 -1.45 -8.21
C THR A 7 -10.56 -1.49 -7.81
N SER A 8 -10.87 -1.83 -6.55
CA SER A 8 -12.26 -1.88 -6.06
C SER A 8 -12.50 -0.81 -4.98
N PRO A 9 -13.40 0.15 -5.22
CA PRO A 9 -13.82 1.11 -4.21
C PRO A 9 -14.37 0.42 -2.96
N GLU A 10 -15.17 -0.63 -3.12
CA GLU A 10 -15.78 -1.35 -2.00
C GLU A 10 -14.73 -2.01 -1.10
N VAL A 11 -13.68 -2.58 -1.68
CA VAL A 11 -12.59 -3.21 -0.91
C VAL A 11 -11.69 -2.16 -0.26
N VAL A 12 -11.40 -1.04 -0.94
CA VAL A 12 -10.71 0.11 -0.32
C VAL A 12 -11.51 0.56 0.90
N ASP A 13 -12.81 0.82 0.75
CA ASP A 13 -13.66 1.35 1.82
C ASP A 13 -13.76 0.38 3.02
N ALA A 14 -13.77 -0.92 2.74
CA ALA A 14 -13.75 -1.98 3.76
C ALA A 14 -12.40 -2.03 4.52
N TYR A 15 -11.27 -1.82 3.85
CA TYR A 15 -9.97 -1.69 4.52
C TYR A 15 -9.91 -0.45 5.42
N LEU A 16 -10.54 0.66 5.02
CA LEU A 16 -10.61 1.86 5.85
C LEU A 16 -11.46 1.61 7.11
N ASP A 17 -12.60 0.93 6.97
CA ASP A 17 -13.42 0.51 8.12
C ASP A 17 -12.63 -0.43 9.04
N PHE A 18 -11.94 -1.41 8.46
CA PHE A 18 -11.07 -2.31 9.19
C PHE A 18 -9.99 -1.57 9.99
N ALA A 19 -9.26 -0.65 9.35
CA ALA A 19 -8.23 0.14 9.99
C ALA A 19 -8.80 0.96 11.15
N ARG A 20 -9.88 1.70 10.91
CA ARG A 20 -10.54 2.54 11.92
C ARG A 20 -10.98 1.72 13.13
N ASP A 21 -11.68 0.62 12.89
CA ASP A 21 -12.37 -0.13 13.95
C ASP A 21 -11.39 -0.97 14.79
N SER A 22 -10.29 -1.41 14.20
CA SER A 22 -9.29 -2.23 14.89
C SER A 22 -8.08 -1.46 15.39
N GLY A 23 -7.88 -0.23 14.93
CA GLY A 23 -6.70 0.58 15.23
C GLY A 23 -5.42 0.13 14.52
N VAL A 24 -5.51 -0.78 13.54
CA VAL A 24 -4.32 -1.14 12.75
C VAL A 24 -3.82 0.05 11.93
N ARG A 25 -2.51 0.05 11.70
CA ARG A 25 -1.82 1.03 10.87
C ARG A 25 -1.36 0.37 9.58
N LEU A 26 -1.59 1.02 8.46
CA LEU A 26 -1.39 0.46 7.12
C LEU A 26 -0.61 1.43 6.23
N THR A 27 0.16 0.87 5.29
CA THR A 27 0.66 1.64 4.15
C THR A 27 -0.05 1.18 2.89
N PHE A 28 -0.72 2.08 2.19
CA PHE A 28 -1.25 1.83 0.85
C PHE A 28 -0.24 2.24 -0.20
N PHE A 29 0.13 1.33 -1.10
CA PHE A 29 0.79 1.67 -2.35
C PHE A 29 -0.30 1.82 -3.41
N ILE A 30 -0.59 3.06 -3.81
CA ILE A 30 -1.76 3.36 -4.64
C ILE A 30 -1.42 3.45 -6.13
N ASN A 31 -2.30 2.96 -7.00
CA ASN A 31 -2.33 3.39 -8.39
C ASN A 31 -3.26 4.60 -8.55
N SER A 32 -2.73 5.75 -8.94
CA SER A 32 -3.52 6.98 -9.02
C SER A 32 -4.57 7.00 -10.14
N ILE A 33 -4.53 6.07 -11.11
CA ILE A 33 -5.55 5.97 -12.15
C ILE A 33 -6.90 5.48 -11.62
N TYR A 34 -6.93 4.74 -10.50
CA TYR A 34 -8.16 4.13 -10.01
C TYR A 34 -9.02 5.13 -9.23
N PRO A 35 -10.33 5.21 -9.51
CA PRO A 35 -11.21 6.19 -8.88
C PRO A 35 -11.50 5.90 -7.41
N SER A 36 -11.22 4.68 -6.93
CA SER A 36 -11.41 4.27 -5.54
C SER A 36 -10.79 5.23 -4.53
N TRP A 37 -9.62 5.77 -4.89
CA TRP A 37 -8.88 6.73 -4.08
C TRP A 37 -9.51 8.12 -4.03
N THR A 38 -10.34 8.52 -4.99
CA THR A 38 -11.11 9.78 -4.88
C THR A 38 -12.47 9.54 -4.25
N GLN A 39 -13.11 8.42 -4.55
CA GLN A 39 -14.42 8.05 -4.00
C GLN A 39 -14.38 7.85 -2.47
N SER A 40 -13.30 7.26 -1.96
CA SER A 40 -13.13 6.97 -0.52
C SER A 40 -12.46 8.11 0.24
N ARG A 41 -12.17 9.25 -0.43
CA ARG A 41 -11.33 10.33 0.10
C ARG A 41 -11.84 10.86 1.43
N ASP A 42 -13.14 11.06 1.58
CA ASP A 42 -13.71 11.65 2.81
C ASP A 42 -13.48 10.74 4.04
N LYS A 43 -13.42 9.42 3.84
CA LYS A 43 -13.07 8.45 4.88
C LYS A 43 -11.55 8.32 5.06
N LEU A 44 -10.79 8.34 3.97
CA LEU A 44 -9.33 8.12 3.98
C LEU A 44 -8.54 9.33 4.48
N ALA A 45 -8.88 10.56 4.07
CA ALA A 45 -8.08 11.75 4.38
C ALA A 45 -7.85 11.98 5.89
N PRO A 46 -8.84 11.83 6.79
CA PRO A 46 -8.60 11.94 8.23
C PRO A 46 -7.62 10.90 8.79
N MET A 47 -7.56 9.72 8.17
CA MET A 47 -6.66 8.63 8.58
C MET A 47 -5.25 8.84 8.03
N VAL A 48 -5.11 9.51 6.89
CA VAL A 48 -3.83 10.03 6.38
C VAL A 48 -3.31 11.13 7.30
N ASP A 49 -4.17 12.08 7.67
CA ASP A 49 -3.82 13.21 8.52
C ASP A 49 -3.37 12.79 9.94
N SER A 50 -3.94 11.70 10.47
CA SER A 50 -3.53 11.13 11.76
C SER A 50 -2.29 10.22 11.69
N GLY A 51 -1.80 9.96 10.48
CA GLY A 51 -0.74 9.00 10.21
C GLY A 51 -1.13 7.54 10.42
N GLN A 52 -2.40 7.23 10.71
CA GLN A 52 -2.86 5.83 10.82
C GLN A 52 -2.71 5.09 9.50
N ILE A 53 -2.96 5.78 8.39
CA ILE A 53 -2.74 5.28 7.04
C ILE A 53 -1.68 6.13 6.37
N GLN A 54 -0.64 5.47 5.85
CA GLN A 54 0.34 6.09 4.97
C GLN A 54 -0.02 5.82 3.52
N LEU A 55 0.10 6.83 2.65
CA LEU A 55 0.03 6.65 1.19
C LEU A 55 1.43 6.66 0.58
N ALA A 56 1.69 5.72 -0.32
CA ALA A 56 2.94 5.55 -1.05
C ALA A 56 2.65 5.26 -2.54
N ASN A 57 3.67 5.34 -3.39
CA ASN A 57 3.50 5.35 -4.84
C ASN A 57 3.57 3.94 -5.45
N HIS A 58 2.50 3.50 -6.11
CA HIS A 58 2.47 2.27 -6.93
C HIS A 58 2.38 2.54 -8.43
N THR A 59 2.86 3.70 -8.87
CA THR A 59 2.73 4.26 -10.22
C THR A 59 1.32 4.77 -10.54
N HIS A 60 1.14 5.33 -11.74
CA HIS A 60 -0.16 5.82 -12.17
C HIS A 60 -1.03 4.69 -12.70
N SER A 61 -0.54 3.96 -13.69
CA SER A 61 -1.33 3.02 -14.50
C SER A 61 -1.01 1.54 -14.24
N HIS A 62 -0.18 1.24 -13.24
CA HIS A 62 0.29 -0.12 -12.93
C HIS A 62 1.10 -0.75 -14.08
N ALA A 63 1.86 0.06 -14.84
CA ALA A 63 2.72 -0.44 -15.90
C ALA A 63 3.94 -1.20 -15.35
N ASP A 64 4.38 -2.27 -16.04
CA ASP A 64 5.64 -2.93 -15.73
C ASP A 64 6.82 -1.97 -16.04
N LEU A 65 7.46 -1.45 -14.98
CA LEU A 65 8.54 -0.47 -15.11
C LEU A 65 9.73 -1.01 -15.89
N THR A 66 9.96 -2.33 -15.91
CA THR A 66 11.08 -2.93 -16.67
C THR A 66 10.87 -2.89 -18.18
N SER A 67 9.64 -2.62 -18.62
CA SER A 67 9.28 -2.44 -20.03
C SER A 67 9.34 -0.98 -20.49
N LEU A 68 9.52 -0.03 -19.56
CA LEU A 68 9.47 1.40 -19.84
C LEU A 68 10.88 2.01 -20.02
N SER A 69 10.92 3.15 -20.72
CA SER A 69 12.09 4.03 -20.70
C SER A 69 12.19 4.78 -19.36
N THR A 70 13.37 5.31 -19.02
CA THR A 70 13.56 6.17 -17.84
C THR A 70 12.52 7.30 -17.77
N THR A 71 12.26 7.99 -18.88
CA THR A 71 11.24 9.05 -18.94
C THR A 71 9.84 8.52 -18.65
N GLY A 72 9.49 7.33 -19.18
CA GLY A 72 8.20 6.70 -18.91
C GLY A 72 8.02 6.30 -17.43
N ILE A 73 9.08 5.80 -16.79
CA ILE A 73 9.08 5.51 -15.35
C ILE A 73 8.87 6.80 -14.55
N ILE A 74 9.61 7.87 -14.86
CA ILE A 74 9.49 9.15 -14.18
C ILE A 74 8.08 9.73 -14.35
N GLU A 75 7.49 9.62 -15.54
CA GLU A 75 6.14 10.06 -15.83
C GLU A 75 5.09 9.31 -15.00
N GLU A 76 5.16 7.97 -14.97
CA GLU A 76 4.31 7.11 -14.14
C GLU A 76 4.33 7.49 -12.66
N LEU A 77 5.53 7.75 -12.11
CA LEU A 77 5.70 8.15 -10.72
C LEU A 77 5.21 9.58 -10.47
N SER A 78 5.52 10.52 -11.37
CA SER A 78 5.17 11.94 -11.21
C SER A 78 3.66 12.17 -11.30
N GLN A 79 2.95 11.42 -12.13
CA GLN A 79 1.49 11.48 -12.20
C GLN A 79 0.86 11.02 -10.87
N CYS A 80 1.37 9.93 -10.30
CA CYS A 80 0.90 9.44 -9.00
C CYS A 80 1.26 10.40 -7.85
N GLU A 81 2.46 10.97 -7.85
CA GLU A 81 2.85 12.00 -6.88
C GLU A 81 1.96 13.25 -6.96
N SER A 82 1.68 13.72 -8.18
CA SER A 82 0.78 14.85 -8.40
C SER A 82 -0.63 14.56 -7.85
N PHE A 83 -1.13 13.35 -8.04
CA PHE A 83 -2.40 12.91 -7.45
C PHE A 83 -2.37 12.94 -5.92
N LEU A 84 -1.33 12.39 -5.29
CA LEU A 84 -1.16 12.40 -3.83
C LEU A 84 -1.14 13.82 -3.28
N ASN A 85 -0.34 14.70 -3.89
CA ASN A 85 -0.21 16.10 -3.50
C ASN A 85 -1.55 16.85 -3.64
N THR A 86 -2.23 16.70 -4.78
CA THR A 86 -3.47 17.46 -5.05
C THR A 86 -4.69 16.94 -4.30
N THR A 87 -4.76 15.63 -4.04
CA THR A 87 -5.94 14.99 -3.43
C THR A 87 -5.84 14.93 -1.91
N TYR A 88 -4.63 14.66 -1.41
CA TYR A 88 -4.35 14.38 0.00
C TYR A 88 -3.38 15.37 0.66
N GLY A 89 -2.73 16.25 -0.12
CA GLY A 89 -1.78 17.22 0.43
C GLY A 89 -0.56 16.54 1.05
N VAL A 90 -0.16 15.38 0.55
CA VAL A 90 0.99 14.61 1.06
C VAL A 90 1.85 14.07 -0.08
N THR A 91 3.14 13.89 0.18
CA THR A 91 4.06 13.17 -0.72
C THR A 91 4.08 11.67 -0.46
N GLY A 92 4.20 10.87 -1.53
CA GLY A 92 4.47 9.42 -1.44
C GLY A 92 5.95 9.07 -1.25
N MET A 93 6.87 10.03 -1.39
CA MET A 93 8.31 9.79 -1.33
C MET A 93 8.79 9.41 0.07
N PRO A 94 9.87 8.62 0.24
CA PRO A 94 10.72 8.06 -0.82
C PRO A 94 10.26 6.67 -1.29
N PHE A 95 9.08 6.20 -0.85
CA PHE A 95 8.66 4.82 -1.02
C PHE A 95 7.91 4.61 -2.33
N VAL A 96 8.42 3.66 -3.12
CA VAL A 96 7.75 3.13 -4.30
C VAL A 96 7.66 1.63 -4.20
N ARG A 97 6.57 1.05 -4.69
CA ARG A 97 6.54 -0.38 -5.01
C ARG A 97 6.41 -0.52 -6.52
N PRO A 98 7.36 -1.15 -7.21
CA PRO A 98 7.21 -1.42 -8.64
C PRO A 98 6.08 -2.44 -8.88
N PRO A 99 5.16 -2.19 -9.83
CA PRO A 99 4.15 -3.16 -10.26
C PRO A 99 4.74 -4.54 -10.52
N TYR A 100 4.01 -5.59 -10.11
CA TYR A 100 4.44 -7.00 -10.17
C TYR A 100 5.70 -7.34 -9.35
N GLY A 101 6.28 -6.37 -8.63
CA GLY A 101 7.60 -6.50 -8.02
C GLY A 101 8.75 -6.52 -9.04
N HIS A 102 8.48 -6.21 -10.31
CA HIS A 102 9.48 -6.23 -11.37
C HIS A 102 10.37 -5.00 -11.26
N ARG A 103 11.67 -5.23 -11.03
CA ARG A 103 12.69 -4.18 -10.94
C ARG A 103 14.06 -4.68 -11.33
N ASN A 104 14.89 -3.77 -11.79
CA ASN A 104 16.32 -3.93 -12.01
C ASN A 104 17.04 -2.61 -11.69
N GLU A 105 18.37 -2.61 -11.81
CA GLU A 105 19.19 -1.42 -11.51
C GLU A 105 18.76 -0.17 -12.30
N ALA A 106 18.35 -0.34 -13.57
CA ALA A 106 17.90 0.78 -14.38
C ALA A 106 16.55 1.35 -13.90
N THR A 107 15.60 0.49 -13.51
CA THR A 107 14.33 0.97 -12.95
C THR A 107 14.54 1.64 -11.60
N ASP A 108 15.42 1.10 -10.75
CA ASP A 108 15.74 1.70 -9.45
C ASP A 108 16.39 3.07 -9.57
N ALA A 109 17.35 3.21 -10.49
CA ALA A 109 17.99 4.49 -10.78
C ALA A 109 16.97 5.53 -11.28
N ALA A 110 16.05 5.13 -12.15
CA ALA A 110 14.98 6.00 -12.64
C ALA A 110 14.01 6.42 -11.52
N CYS A 111 13.61 5.49 -10.64
CA CYS A 111 12.77 5.82 -9.48
C CYS A 111 13.48 6.80 -8.54
N ALA A 112 14.76 6.56 -8.23
CA ALA A 112 15.55 7.43 -7.39
C ALA A 112 15.71 8.84 -7.99
N GLN A 113 15.86 8.95 -9.33
CA GLN A 113 15.88 10.23 -10.03
C GLN A 113 14.57 11.02 -9.86
N ALA A 114 13.44 10.33 -9.73
CA ALA A 114 12.14 10.93 -9.43
C ALA A 114 11.89 11.18 -7.93
N GLY A 115 12.87 10.96 -7.05
CA GLY A 115 12.74 11.13 -5.60
C GLY A 115 12.27 9.88 -4.84
N TYR A 116 11.98 8.79 -5.55
CA TYR A 116 11.59 7.50 -4.97
C TYR A 116 12.79 6.58 -4.83
N SER A 117 13.64 6.86 -3.84
CA SER A 117 14.90 6.14 -3.62
C SER A 117 14.73 4.78 -2.94
N THR A 118 13.53 4.43 -2.47
CA THR A 118 13.28 3.21 -1.71
C THR A 118 12.22 2.33 -2.37
N SER A 119 12.67 1.31 -3.10
CA SER A 119 11.83 0.25 -3.65
C SER A 119 11.45 -0.74 -2.55
N VAL A 120 10.16 -0.79 -2.18
CA VAL A 120 9.65 -1.61 -1.07
C VAL A 120 9.07 -2.92 -1.58
N MET A 121 9.77 -4.02 -1.28
CA MET A 121 9.29 -5.38 -1.55
C MET A 121 8.54 -5.95 -0.35
N TRP A 122 8.24 -7.25 -0.35
CA TRP A 122 7.54 -7.94 0.73
C TRP A 122 8.21 -9.27 1.06
N TYR A 123 8.03 -9.73 2.30
CA TYR A 123 8.45 -11.06 2.73
C TYR A 123 7.41 -12.12 2.38
N GLY A 124 6.14 -11.73 2.38
CA GLY A 124 5.00 -12.60 2.17
C GLY A 124 3.79 -11.85 1.60
N SER A 125 2.84 -12.59 1.05
CA SER A 125 1.63 -12.05 0.44
C SER A 125 0.42 -12.83 0.91
N LEU A 126 -0.73 -12.16 1.04
CA LEU A 126 -2.03 -12.80 1.25
C LEU A 126 -2.52 -13.54 -0.01
N GLY A 127 -1.85 -13.33 -1.16
CA GLY A 127 -2.19 -13.93 -2.45
C GLY A 127 -3.44 -13.34 -3.12
N ASP A 128 -3.99 -12.27 -2.56
CA ASP A 128 -5.32 -11.70 -2.83
C ASP A 128 -5.37 -10.71 -3.99
N SER A 129 -4.40 -10.77 -4.92
CA SER A 129 -4.44 -9.94 -6.14
C SER A 129 -5.62 -10.31 -7.06
N GLY A 130 -6.16 -11.52 -6.90
CA GLY A 130 -7.40 -11.99 -7.51
C GLY A 130 -8.30 -12.72 -6.50
N LEU A 131 -9.41 -13.26 -6.97
CA LEU A 131 -10.36 -13.98 -6.12
C LEU A 131 -9.73 -15.27 -5.57
N LEU A 132 -9.72 -15.39 -4.25
CA LEU A 132 -9.27 -16.58 -3.52
C LEU A 132 -10.38 -17.17 -2.66
N ALA A 133 -10.27 -18.47 -2.37
CA ALA A 133 -11.05 -19.09 -1.30
C ALA A 133 -10.60 -18.51 0.06
N PRO A 134 -11.53 -18.25 1.00
CA PRO A 134 -11.20 -17.66 2.30
C PRO A 134 -10.13 -18.41 3.08
N GLU A 135 -10.14 -19.74 3.02
CA GLU A 135 -9.19 -20.61 3.73
C GLU A 135 -7.77 -20.48 3.18
N VAL A 136 -7.62 -20.21 1.88
CA VAL A 136 -6.32 -19.98 1.26
C VAL A 136 -5.72 -18.66 1.74
N LEU A 137 -6.51 -17.59 1.70
CA LEU A 137 -6.07 -16.27 2.18
C LEU A 137 -5.71 -16.33 3.67
N LEU A 138 -6.55 -16.98 4.49
CA LEU A 138 -6.27 -17.12 5.92
C LEU A 138 -5.00 -17.95 6.18
N GLY A 139 -4.76 -19.02 5.42
CA GLY A 139 -3.52 -19.79 5.51
C GLY A 139 -2.28 -18.96 5.17
N GLU A 140 -2.34 -18.10 4.15
CA GLU A 140 -1.25 -17.17 3.85
C GLU A 140 -1.09 -16.08 4.92
N ALA A 141 -2.18 -15.59 5.50
CA ALA A 141 -2.15 -14.66 6.63
C ALA A 141 -1.46 -15.29 7.86
N GLU A 142 -1.83 -16.52 8.22
CA GLU A 142 -1.18 -17.28 9.29
C GLU A 142 0.30 -17.52 8.99
N LYS A 143 0.65 -17.79 7.74
CA LYS A 143 2.04 -18.02 7.36
C LYS A 143 2.88 -16.75 7.46
N TRP A 144 2.39 -15.62 6.96
CA TRP A 144 3.23 -14.44 6.70
C TRP A 144 3.13 -13.32 7.71
N LEU A 145 2.02 -13.20 8.46
CA LEU A 145 1.89 -12.19 9.53
C LEU A 145 2.78 -12.56 10.72
N GLN A 146 4.05 -12.19 10.61
CA GLN A 146 5.11 -12.41 11.59
C GLN A 146 5.73 -11.07 12.00
N ALA A 147 6.49 -11.08 13.10
CA ALA A 147 7.22 -9.90 13.55
C ALA A 147 8.19 -9.41 12.46
N GLN A 148 8.24 -8.09 12.24
CA GLN A 148 9.13 -7.43 11.29
C GLN A 148 8.90 -7.80 9.80
N HIS A 149 7.79 -8.44 9.47
CA HIS A 149 7.45 -8.74 8.07
C HIS A 149 6.63 -7.62 7.43
N ILE A 150 7.11 -7.16 6.27
CA ILE A 150 6.27 -6.46 5.29
C ILE A 150 5.44 -7.52 4.55
N VAL A 151 4.13 -7.51 4.80
CA VAL A 151 3.17 -8.44 4.18
C VAL A 151 2.29 -7.67 3.20
N LEU A 152 2.23 -8.19 1.97
CA LEU A 152 1.46 -7.66 0.85
C LEU A 152 0.01 -8.19 0.87
N GLY A 153 -0.96 -7.28 0.80
CA GLY A 153 -2.34 -7.55 0.39
C GLY A 153 -2.75 -6.63 -0.77
N HIS A 154 -3.96 -6.77 -1.30
CA HIS A 154 -4.44 -5.92 -2.40
C HIS A 154 -5.86 -5.42 -2.13
N ALA A 155 -6.14 -4.17 -2.48
CA ALA A 155 -7.48 -3.60 -2.43
C ALA A 155 -8.26 -3.88 -3.74
N ASN A 156 -8.29 -5.16 -4.12
CA ASN A 156 -8.84 -5.64 -5.41
C ASN A 156 -10.01 -6.61 -5.23
N ALA A 157 -9.75 -7.79 -4.66
CA ALA A 157 -10.73 -8.85 -4.52
C ALA A 157 -11.38 -8.84 -3.12
N PRO A 158 -12.68 -9.15 -3.01
CA PRO A 158 -13.42 -8.94 -1.76
C PRO A 158 -13.18 -10.01 -0.68
N THR A 159 -12.47 -11.10 -0.96
CA THR A 159 -12.28 -12.21 -0.01
C THR A 159 -11.75 -11.73 1.34
N VAL A 160 -10.79 -10.80 1.35
CA VAL A 160 -10.18 -10.28 2.58
C VAL A 160 -11.20 -9.58 3.50
N THR A 161 -12.24 -8.98 2.92
CA THR A 161 -13.27 -8.24 3.67
C THR A 161 -14.08 -9.11 4.61
N GLN A 162 -14.08 -10.43 4.38
CA GLN A 162 -14.76 -11.43 5.20
C GLN A 162 -13.89 -11.99 6.32
N LEU A 163 -12.60 -11.62 6.36
CA LEU A 163 -11.57 -12.26 7.19
C LEU A 163 -10.88 -11.32 8.18
N TYR A 164 -11.28 -10.04 8.24
CA TYR A 164 -10.66 -9.06 9.12
C TYR A 164 -10.66 -9.46 10.60
N GLY A 165 -11.72 -10.11 11.08
CA GLY A 165 -11.79 -10.64 12.45
C GLY A 165 -10.68 -11.64 12.74
N GLN A 166 -10.54 -12.65 11.86
CA GLN A 166 -9.52 -13.68 11.97
C GLN A 166 -8.10 -13.12 11.80
N ILE A 167 -7.90 -12.15 10.90
CA ILE A 167 -6.61 -11.44 10.76
C ILE A 167 -6.22 -10.76 12.08
N ILE A 168 -7.16 -10.13 12.77
CA ILE A 168 -6.91 -9.53 14.09
C ILE A 168 -6.59 -10.57 15.15
N GLU A 169 -7.25 -11.72 15.13
CA GLU A 169 -6.94 -12.84 16.03
C GLU A 169 -5.51 -13.35 15.80
N ILE A 170 -5.06 -13.46 14.54
CA ILE A 170 -3.67 -13.82 14.21
C ILE A 170 -2.70 -12.78 14.78
N LEU A 171 -2.94 -11.49 14.54
CA LEU A 171 -2.08 -10.42 15.06
C LEU A 171 -2.02 -10.44 16.59
N ARG A 172 -3.17 -10.56 17.27
CA ARG A 172 -3.26 -10.57 18.74
C ARG A 172 -2.61 -11.81 19.35
N SER A 173 -2.89 -12.99 18.82
CA SER A 173 -2.31 -14.25 19.33
C SER A 173 -0.78 -14.26 19.27
N ARG A 174 -0.21 -13.46 18.36
CA ARG A 174 1.24 -13.30 18.17
C ARG A 174 1.80 -12.02 18.80
N SER A 175 0.98 -11.24 19.51
CA SER A 175 1.35 -9.94 20.08
C SER A 175 1.96 -8.98 19.05
N LEU A 176 1.44 -8.99 17.82
CA LEU A 176 1.91 -8.16 16.72
C LEU A 176 1.14 -6.84 16.69
N LEU A 177 1.88 -5.76 16.51
CA LEU A 177 1.36 -4.46 16.12
C LEU A 177 1.65 -4.24 14.65
N THR A 178 0.71 -3.61 13.96
CA THR A 178 0.94 -3.11 12.60
C THR A 178 1.46 -1.68 12.68
N ALA A 179 2.30 -1.32 11.73
CA ALA A 179 2.94 -0.02 11.61
C ALA A 179 2.95 0.38 10.14
N THR A 180 3.02 1.68 9.88
CA THR A 180 3.35 2.23 8.57
C THR A 180 4.86 2.09 8.30
N LEU A 181 5.31 2.39 7.08
CA LEU A 181 6.75 2.45 6.79
C LEU A 181 7.40 3.65 7.47
N ASP A 182 6.68 4.76 7.66
CA ASP A 182 7.22 5.92 8.38
C ASP A 182 7.54 5.58 9.82
N ASP A 183 6.61 4.94 10.53
CA ASP A 183 6.79 4.50 11.92
C ASP A 183 8.11 3.75 12.12
N ILE A 184 8.52 2.96 11.12
CA ILE A 184 9.68 2.07 11.18
C ILE A 184 10.95 2.73 10.66
N TYR A 185 10.88 3.45 9.54
CA TYR A 185 12.08 3.90 8.81
C TYR A 185 12.39 5.39 8.95
N LEU A 186 11.38 6.22 9.20
CA LEU A 186 11.52 7.69 9.27
C LEU A 186 11.16 8.26 10.65
N GLY A 187 10.49 7.48 11.49
CA GLY A 187 9.99 7.84 12.81
C GLY A 187 8.51 8.24 12.79
N PRO A 188 7.80 8.10 13.92
CA PRO A 188 6.36 8.31 14.02
C PRO A 188 5.92 9.77 13.83
N ASP A 189 6.84 10.73 13.96
CA ASP A 189 6.58 12.17 13.79
C ASP A 189 6.94 12.68 12.39
N HIS A 190 7.25 11.80 11.44
CA HIS A 190 7.59 12.20 10.07
C HIS A 190 6.38 12.82 9.37
N ASP A 191 6.48 14.11 9.04
CA ASP A 191 5.44 14.83 8.32
C ASP A 191 5.62 14.69 6.80
N ARG A 192 4.55 14.22 6.14
CA ARG A 192 4.48 14.05 4.68
C ARG A 192 3.78 15.21 3.98
N ARG A 193 3.27 16.21 4.70
CA ARG A 193 2.52 17.33 4.11
C ARG A 193 3.39 18.13 3.13
N VAL A 194 2.75 18.57 2.04
CA VAL A 194 3.35 19.41 0.99
C VAL A 194 2.57 20.71 0.78
#